data_AF-D6PC11-F1
#
_entry.id   AF-D6PC11-F1
#
_cell.length_a   1.000
_cell.length_b   1.000
_cell.length_c   1.000
_cell.angle_alpha   90.00
_cell.angle_beta   90.00
_cell.angle_gamma   90.00
#
_symmetry.space_group_name_H-M   'P 1'
#
loop_
_entity.id
_entity.type
_entity.pdbx_description
1 polymer ?
#
loop_
_entity_poly.entity_id
_entity_poly.type
_entity_poly.pdbx_seq_one_letter_code
_entity_poly.pdbx_strand_id
1 'polypeptide(L)'
;MIPVFAVGRSQEVMLVLEKLHSEGKLKDMPVYLDGMIWEATALHSAYPEYLNNNLRNKVYQNQDNPFRSEIFNKVESTEMRQEICGREEPAIVLATSGMVNGGPVMEYLRHWAPDFNSTMVFVGYQAAGTMGQRVQQGAKEIHLHDREKGGTIPVKVNMNIETCEGFSGHSDKRQLMRYLRTIRPRPKIVLLNHGDPQKCEQFANDIRRKVRLDARVPSNLETIRFM
;
A
#
# COMPACT_ATOMS: atom_id res chain seq x y z
N MET A 1 11.06 7.02 -0.28
CA MET A 1 10.22 6.32 0.73
C MET A 1 8.89 5.89 0.13
N ILE A 2 8.51 4.62 0.28
CA ILE A 2 7.21 4.08 -0.12
C ILE A 2 6.50 3.43 1.09
N PRO A 3 5.53 4.09 1.75
CA PRO A 3 4.76 3.48 2.84
C PRO A 3 3.87 2.36 2.31
N VAL A 4 4.01 1.15 2.87
CA VAL A 4 3.24 -0.04 2.48
C VAL A 4 2.80 -0.86 3.69
N PHE A 5 1.76 -1.68 3.53
CA PHE A 5 1.46 -2.73 4.51
C PHE A 5 2.41 -3.91 4.32
N ALA A 6 2.57 -4.76 5.34
CA ALA A 6 3.45 -5.93 5.27
C ALA A 6 3.04 -6.88 4.13
N VAL A 7 1.73 -7.07 3.95
CA VAL A 7 1.11 -7.91 2.90
C VAL A 7 0.31 -7.04 1.94
N GLY A 8 0.35 -7.38 0.66
CA GLY A 8 -0.43 -6.77 -0.43
C GLY A 8 0.43 -5.85 -1.28
N ARG A 9 0.39 -4.55 -1.00
CA ARG A 9 1.04 -3.54 -1.86
C ARG A 9 2.56 -3.63 -1.85
N SER A 10 3.16 -4.06 -0.75
CA SER A 10 4.60 -4.28 -0.66
C SER A 10 5.07 -5.27 -1.73
N GLN A 11 4.42 -6.44 -1.85
CA GLN A 11 4.79 -7.44 -2.84
C GLN A 11 4.56 -6.96 -4.29
N GLU A 12 3.46 -6.29 -4.58
CA GLU A 12 3.22 -5.71 -5.92
C GLU A 12 4.28 -4.68 -6.31
N VAL A 13 4.66 -3.78 -5.39
CA VAL A 13 5.72 -2.80 -5.62
C VAL A 13 7.08 -3.50 -5.79
N MET A 14 7.37 -4.54 -4.99
CA MET A 14 8.59 -5.34 -5.16
C MET A 14 8.66 -5.94 -6.57
N LEU A 15 7.60 -6.55 -7.07
CA LEU A 15 7.58 -7.11 -8.43
C LEU A 15 7.83 -6.06 -9.52
N VAL A 16 7.30 -4.85 -9.36
CA VAL A 16 7.55 -3.75 -10.29
C VAL A 16 9.00 -3.25 -10.22
N LEU A 17 9.54 -3.07 -9.01
CA LEU A 17 10.93 -2.62 -8.83
C LEU A 17 11.93 -3.64 -9.38
N GLU A 18 11.73 -4.93 -9.10
CA GLU A 18 12.55 -6.00 -9.65
C GLU A 18 12.53 -6.00 -11.17
N LYS A 19 11.33 -5.90 -11.76
CA LYS A 19 11.19 -5.83 -13.22
C LYS A 19 11.88 -4.61 -13.82
N LEU A 20 11.73 -3.44 -13.21
CA LEU A 20 12.39 -2.21 -13.70
C LEU A 20 13.91 -2.31 -13.58
N HIS A 21 14.42 -2.97 -12.54
CA HIS A 21 15.85 -3.23 -12.37
C HIS A 21 16.37 -4.21 -13.43
N SER A 22 15.71 -5.36 -13.62
CA SER A 22 16.13 -6.35 -14.62
C SER A 22 16.04 -5.83 -16.07
N GLU A 23 15.16 -4.86 -16.34
CA GLU A 23 15.08 -4.16 -17.62
C GLU A 23 16.06 -2.96 -17.74
N GLY A 24 16.90 -2.68 -16.73
CA GLY A 24 17.85 -1.56 -16.72
C GLY A 24 17.20 -0.17 -16.68
N LYS A 25 15.92 -0.09 -16.32
CA LYS A 25 15.14 1.16 -16.23
C LYS A 25 15.20 1.80 -14.85
N LEU A 26 15.57 1.03 -13.83
CA LEU A 26 15.84 1.52 -12.49
C LEU A 26 17.36 1.74 -12.35
N LYS A 27 17.75 2.94 -11.91
CA LYS A 27 19.15 3.20 -11.53
C LYS A 27 19.54 2.22 -10.41
N ASP A 28 20.75 1.68 -10.49
CA ASP A 28 21.27 0.74 -9.49
C ASP A 28 21.35 1.42 -8.11
N MET A 29 20.50 0.98 -7.19
CA MET A 29 20.41 1.45 -5.81
C MET A 29 19.72 0.41 -4.93
N PRO A 30 20.07 0.33 -3.64
CA PRO A 30 19.48 -0.66 -2.74
C PRO A 30 17.99 -0.38 -2.47
N VAL A 31 17.20 -1.45 -2.41
CA VAL A 31 15.80 -1.42 -1.98
C VAL A 31 15.69 -2.08 -0.60
N TYR A 32 15.48 -1.28 0.44
CA TYR A 32 15.32 -1.78 1.80
C TYR A 32 13.86 -2.12 2.11
N LEU A 33 13.66 -3.25 2.79
CA LEU A 33 12.38 -3.75 3.25
C LEU A 33 12.36 -3.72 4.78
N ASP A 34 11.54 -2.85 5.37
CA ASP A 34 11.47 -2.64 6.81
C ASP A 34 10.08 -2.93 7.40
N GLY A 35 10.09 -3.47 8.63
CA GLY A 35 8.97 -4.15 9.26
C GLY A 35 8.76 -5.56 8.72
N MET A 36 7.54 -6.06 8.80
CA MET A 36 7.22 -7.47 8.51
C MET A 36 7.12 -7.81 7.00
N ILE A 37 7.65 -6.96 6.11
CA ILE A 37 7.52 -7.15 4.65
C ILE A 37 8.29 -8.38 4.19
N TRP A 38 9.50 -8.59 4.71
CA TRP A 38 10.34 -9.73 4.34
C TRP A 38 9.67 -11.05 4.73
N GLU A 39 9.21 -11.15 5.99
CA GLU A 39 8.53 -12.33 6.53
C GLU A 39 7.21 -12.61 5.79
N ALA A 40 6.42 -11.56 5.52
CA ALA A 40 5.20 -11.68 4.72
C ALA A 40 5.49 -12.18 3.30
N THR A 41 6.59 -11.73 2.69
CA THR A 41 7.00 -12.17 1.35
C THR A 41 7.51 -13.61 1.35
N ALA A 42 8.16 -14.06 2.42
CA ALA A 42 8.54 -15.46 2.59
C ALA A 42 7.32 -16.39 2.56
N LEU A 43 6.18 -15.98 3.15
CA LEU A 43 4.92 -16.73 3.06
C LEU A 43 4.41 -16.84 1.61
N HIS A 44 4.51 -15.77 0.79
CA HIS A 44 4.12 -15.85 -0.62
C HIS A 44 4.95 -16.88 -1.40
N SER A 45 6.23 -17.01 -1.06
CA SER A 45 7.11 -18.02 -1.66
C SER A 45 6.80 -19.44 -1.16
N ALA A 46 6.32 -19.59 0.08
CA ALA A 46 5.95 -20.87 0.66
C ALA A 46 4.59 -21.41 0.15
N TYR A 47 3.71 -20.54 -0.33
CA TYR A 47 2.37 -20.88 -0.82
C TYR A 47 2.15 -20.47 -2.30
N PRO A 48 2.97 -20.96 -3.24
CA PRO A 48 2.92 -20.54 -4.65
C PRO A 48 1.61 -20.92 -5.35
N GLU A 49 0.85 -21.88 -4.83
CA GLU A 49 -0.46 -22.30 -5.33
C GLU A 49 -1.56 -21.24 -5.20
N TYR A 50 -1.33 -20.18 -4.43
CA TYR A 50 -2.22 -19.01 -4.35
C TYR A 50 -1.79 -17.86 -5.26
N LEU A 51 -0.62 -17.97 -5.90
CA LEU A 51 -0.14 -16.99 -6.86
C LEU A 51 -0.73 -17.25 -8.25
N ASN A 52 -0.77 -16.22 -9.09
CA ASN A 52 -1.10 -16.38 -10.50
C ASN A 52 -0.09 -17.32 -11.20
N ASN A 53 -0.48 -17.94 -12.31
CA ASN A 53 0.32 -18.97 -12.98
C ASN A 53 1.74 -18.49 -13.35
N ASN A 54 1.88 -17.24 -13.82
CA ASN A 54 3.18 -16.70 -14.23
C ASN A 54 4.14 -16.60 -13.05
N LEU A 55 3.68 -16.01 -11.94
CA LEU A 55 4.49 -15.84 -10.74
C LEU A 55 4.72 -17.18 -10.04
N ARG A 56 3.72 -18.06 -10.00
CA ARG A 56 3.84 -19.43 -9.49
C ARG A 56 4.97 -20.19 -10.17
N ASN A 57 5.03 -20.15 -11.51
CA ASN A 57 6.08 -20.85 -12.26
C ASN A 57 7.47 -20.31 -11.92
N LYS A 58 7.63 -18.98 -11.86
CA LYS A 58 8.88 -18.32 -11.47
C LYS A 58 9.33 -18.73 -10.06
N VAL A 59 8.40 -18.71 -9.09
CA VAL A 59 8.68 -19.08 -7.70
C VAL A 59 9.01 -20.57 -7.57
N TYR A 60 8.25 -21.44 -8.26
CA TYR A 60 8.40 -22.90 -8.18
C TYR A 60 9.72 -23.40 -8.78
N GLN A 61 10.13 -22.83 -9.91
CA GLN A 61 11.38 -23.21 -10.59
C GLN A 61 12.63 -22.67 -9.88
N ASN A 62 12.46 -21.73 -8.94
CA ASN A 62 13.50 -21.14 -8.08
C ASN A 62 14.76 -20.61 -8.81
N GLN A 63 14.69 -20.42 -10.13
CA GLN A 63 15.77 -19.82 -10.93
C GLN A 63 15.55 -18.30 -11.08
N ASP A 64 14.29 -17.85 -11.16
CA ASP A 64 13.93 -16.43 -11.37
C ASP A 64 12.87 -15.95 -10.37
N ASN A 65 13.00 -16.30 -9.08
CA ASN A 65 12.05 -15.83 -8.07
C ASN A 65 12.26 -14.33 -7.82
N PRO A 66 11.32 -13.44 -8.24
CA PRO A 66 11.53 -12.00 -8.16
C PRO A 66 11.62 -11.51 -6.71
N PHE A 67 11.04 -12.24 -5.75
CA PHE A 67 11.13 -11.90 -4.33
C PHE A 67 12.51 -12.16 -3.71
N ARG A 68 13.40 -12.87 -4.42
CA ARG A 68 14.77 -13.18 -4.00
C ARG A 68 15.83 -12.38 -4.75
N SER A 69 15.41 -11.38 -5.52
CA SER A 69 16.34 -10.48 -6.22
C SER A 69 17.30 -9.80 -5.24
N GLU A 70 18.56 -9.69 -5.63
CA GLU A 70 19.65 -9.12 -4.80
C GLU A 70 19.44 -7.62 -4.49
N ILE A 71 18.53 -6.95 -5.21
CA ILE A 71 18.19 -5.55 -4.92
C ILE A 71 17.49 -5.37 -3.58
N PHE A 72 16.83 -6.44 -3.07
CA PHE A 72 16.04 -6.38 -1.84
C PHE A 72 16.88 -6.70 -0.62
N ASN A 73 16.92 -5.75 0.31
CA ASN A 73 17.72 -5.82 1.52
C ASN A 73 16.78 -5.76 2.75
N LYS A 74 16.80 -6.80 3.59
CA LYS A 74 16.02 -6.81 4.82
C LYS A 74 16.63 -5.83 5.84
N VAL A 75 15.79 -5.02 6.48
CA VAL A 75 16.21 -4.21 7.64
C VAL A 75 16.03 -5.04 8.91
N GLU A 76 17.13 -5.44 9.54
CA GLU A 76 17.10 -6.41 10.65
C GLU A 76 17.07 -5.76 12.04
N SER A 77 17.50 -4.51 12.15
CA SER A 77 17.65 -3.84 13.45
C SER A 77 17.32 -2.34 13.41
N THR A 78 17.23 -1.74 14.60
CA THR A 78 17.02 -0.30 14.71
C THR A 78 18.27 0.48 14.34
N GLU A 79 19.46 -0.07 14.62
CA GLU A 79 20.76 0.51 14.26
C GLU A 79 20.89 0.60 12.74
N MET A 80 20.61 -0.51 12.02
CA MET A 80 20.60 -0.52 10.56
C MET A 80 19.60 0.51 9.99
N ARG A 81 18.43 0.66 10.62
CA ARG A 81 17.46 1.68 10.22
C ARG A 81 18.02 3.10 10.37
N GLN A 82 18.72 3.40 11.47
CA GLN A 82 19.34 4.71 11.69
C GLN A 82 20.46 4.96 10.66
N GLU A 83 21.27 3.95 10.36
CA GLU A 83 22.28 4.02 9.30
C GLU A 83 21.66 4.33 7.94
N ILE A 84 20.55 3.66 7.58
CA ILE A 84 19.81 3.94 6.34
C ILE A 84 19.25 5.37 6.36
N CYS A 85 18.72 5.85 7.49
CA CYS A 85 18.18 7.21 7.60
C CYS A 85 19.26 8.28 7.41
N GLY A 86 20.48 8.06 7.92
CA GLY A 86 21.61 8.98 7.81
C GLY A 86 22.48 8.81 6.57
N ARG A 87 22.09 7.92 5.64
CA ARG A 87 22.88 7.59 4.46
C ARG A 87 22.87 8.74 3.44
N GLU A 88 24.03 9.08 2.88
CA GLU A 88 24.14 10.10 1.81
C GLU A 88 23.76 9.56 0.43
N GLU A 89 24.01 8.26 0.20
CA GLU A 89 23.67 7.60 -1.06
C GLU A 89 22.16 7.37 -1.19
N PRO A 90 21.58 7.56 -2.40
CA PRO A 90 20.16 7.36 -2.62
C PRO A 90 19.76 5.89 -2.43
N ALA A 91 18.60 5.68 -1.81
CA ALA A 91 18.02 4.36 -1.61
C ALA A 91 16.50 4.40 -1.73
N ILE A 92 15.90 3.25 -2.04
CA ILE A 92 14.46 3.03 -1.94
C ILE A 92 14.19 2.30 -0.63
N VAL A 93 13.17 2.73 0.10
CA VAL A 93 12.70 2.03 1.30
C VAL A 93 11.22 1.76 1.15
N LEU A 94 10.83 0.50 1.32
CA LEU A 94 9.46 0.08 1.58
C LEU A 94 9.35 -0.20 3.08
N ALA A 95 8.48 0.52 3.78
CA ALA A 95 8.34 0.38 5.23
C ALA A 95 6.88 0.39 5.66
N THR A 96 6.62 -0.34 6.74
CA THR A 96 5.31 -0.36 7.39
C THR A 96 5.14 0.82 8.37
N SER A 97 3.94 1.35 8.58
CA SER A 97 2.64 0.94 7.99
C SER A 97 2.21 1.81 6.79
N GLY A 98 1.39 1.23 5.90
CA GLY A 98 1.00 1.84 4.62
C GLY A 98 0.13 3.09 4.70
N MET A 99 -0.35 3.46 5.89
CA MET A 99 -1.08 4.70 6.14
C MET A 99 -0.36 5.66 7.11
N VAL A 100 0.91 5.36 7.43
CA VAL A 100 1.80 6.25 8.20
C VAL A 100 1.28 6.53 9.62
N ASN A 101 0.49 5.63 10.21
CA ASN A 101 -0.03 5.81 11.57
C ASN A 101 0.92 5.30 12.66
N GLY A 102 2.01 4.65 12.26
CA GLY A 102 2.93 3.97 13.16
C GLY A 102 3.84 2.99 12.42
N GLY A 103 4.75 2.38 13.16
CA GLY A 103 5.76 1.46 12.64
C GLY A 103 7.04 2.14 12.17
N PRO A 104 7.95 1.39 11.52
CA PRO A 104 9.24 1.89 11.06
C PRO A 104 9.19 3.11 10.13
N VAL A 105 8.13 3.27 9.33
CA VAL A 105 7.92 4.42 8.44
C VAL A 105 8.02 5.76 9.17
N MET A 106 7.65 5.80 10.46
CA MET A 106 7.72 7.01 11.28
C MET A 106 9.16 7.48 11.49
N GLU A 107 10.11 6.56 11.52
CA GLU A 107 11.53 6.87 11.68
C GLU A 107 12.09 7.51 10.41
N TYR A 108 11.81 6.91 9.26
CA TYR A 108 12.17 7.47 7.97
C TYR A 108 11.53 8.84 7.76
N LEU A 109 10.25 9.00 8.12
CA LEU A 109 9.56 10.27 8.00
C LEU A 109 10.17 11.34 8.92
N ARG A 110 10.63 11.00 10.13
CA ARG A 110 11.31 11.95 11.03
C ARG A 110 12.57 12.52 10.39
N HIS A 111 13.35 11.69 9.68
CA HIS A 111 14.63 12.08 9.09
C HIS A 111 14.48 12.70 7.69
N TRP A 112 13.60 12.15 6.86
CA TRP A 112 13.52 12.49 5.44
C TRP A 112 12.42 13.49 5.10
N ALA A 113 11.43 13.70 5.97
CA ALA A 113 10.41 14.73 5.70
C ALA A 113 11.00 16.15 5.55
N PRO A 114 12.01 16.57 6.34
CA PRO A 114 12.61 17.90 6.19
C PRO A 114 13.52 18.07 4.97
N ASP A 115 13.91 16.98 4.30
CA ASP A 115 14.82 16.98 3.16
C ASP A 115 14.08 17.14 1.82
N PHE A 116 14.43 18.17 1.06
CA PHE A 116 13.84 18.47 -0.25
C PHE A 116 14.23 17.49 -1.36
N ASN A 117 15.33 16.74 -1.20
CA ASN A 117 15.76 15.73 -2.18
C ASN A 117 15.03 14.41 -2.01
N SER A 118 14.44 14.19 -0.84
CA SER A 118 13.66 13.00 -0.54
C SER A 118 12.28 13.05 -1.19
N THR A 119 11.74 11.86 -1.51
CA THR A 119 10.39 11.71 -2.08
C THR A 119 9.62 10.62 -1.33
N MET A 120 8.38 10.92 -0.95
CA MET A 120 7.42 9.95 -0.42
C MET A 120 6.39 9.63 -1.50
N VAL A 121 6.26 8.35 -1.86
CA VAL A 121 5.33 7.87 -2.88
C VAL A 121 4.21 7.05 -2.25
N PHE A 122 3.00 7.58 -2.23
CA PHE A 122 1.82 6.84 -1.80
C PHE A 122 1.33 5.91 -2.92
N VAL A 123 1.36 4.61 -2.67
CA VAL A 123 0.92 3.57 -3.63
C VAL A 123 -0.51 3.05 -3.35
N GLY A 124 -1.29 3.77 -2.55
CA GLY A 124 -2.72 3.55 -2.54
C GLY A 124 -3.45 4.29 -1.43
N TYR A 125 -4.72 3.94 -1.26
CA TYR A 125 -5.67 4.72 -0.48
C TYR A 125 -5.18 5.01 0.95
N GLN A 126 -5.36 6.27 1.35
CA GLN A 126 -5.11 6.79 2.68
C GLN A 126 -6.45 7.13 3.34
N ALA A 127 -6.79 6.44 4.43
CA ALA A 127 -8.07 6.63 5.10
C ALA A 127 -8.17 8.01 5.77
N ALA A 128 -9.40 8.50 5.91
CA ALA A 128 -9.67 9.74 6.62
C ALA A 128 -9.14 9.69 8.07
N GLY A 129 -8.46 10.75 8.49
CA GLY A 129 -7.89 10.87 9.83
C GLY A 129 -6.51 10.23 10.01
N THR A 130 -5.97 9.57 8.98
CA THR A 130 -4.61 9.02 9.03
C THR A 130 -3.54 10.08 8.81
N MET A 131 -2.34 9.85 9.33
CA MET A 131 -1.20 10.74 9.07
C MET A 131 -0.85 10.76 7.58
N GLY A 132 -0.91 9.59 6.93
CA GLY A 132 -0.65 9.47 5.50
C GLY A 132 -1.61 10.31 4.67
N GLN A 133 -2.90 10.38 5.02
CA GLN A 133 -3.86 11.28 4.37
C GLN A 133 -3.45 12.75 4.52
N ARG A 134 -3.06 13.18 5.73
CA ARG A 134 -2.65 14.56 6.00
C ARG A 134 -1.43 14.96 5.16
N VAL A 135 -0.41 14.10 5.13
CA VAL A 135 0.80 14.32 4.32
C VAL A 135 0.46 14.33 2.84
N GLN A 136 -0.35 13.38 2.36
CA GLN A 136 -0.79 13.30 0.97
C GLN A 136 -1.57 14.55 0.52
N GLN A 137 -2.31 15.20 1.43
CA GLN A 137 -3.04 16.45 1.17
C GLN A 137 -2.18 17.71 1.27
N GLY A 138 -0.86 17.57 1.42
CA GLY A 138 0.08 18.69 1.38
C GLY A 138 0.31 19.38 2.72
N ALA A 139 0.12 18.68 3.84
CA ALA A 139 0.51 19.19 5.15
C ALA A 139 1.99 19.62 5.13
N LYS A 140 2.27 20.86 5.56
CA LYS A 140 3.63 21.43 5.63
C LYS A 140 4.37 21.10 6.92
N GLU A 141 3.62 20.64 7.91
CA GLU A 141 4.14 20.22 9.20
C GLU A 141 3.27 19.09 9.76
N ILE A 142 3.93 18.13 10.38
CA ILE A 142 3.31 17.02 11.10
C ILE A 142 3.89 16.93 12.51
N HIS A 143 3.16 16.29 13.42
CA HIS A 143 3.60 16.11 14.79
C HIS A 143 3.90 14.63 15.03
N LEU A 144 5.14 14.32 15.39
CA LEU A 144 5.61 12.96 15.64
C LEU A 144 5.90 12.78 17.14
N HIS A 145 5.73 11.57 17.66
CA HIS A 145 6.09 11.28 19.05
C HIS A 145 7.60 11.44 19.30
N ASP A 146 7.95 12.15 20.37
CA ASP A 146 9.32 12.31 20.86
C ASP A 146 9.69 11.12 21.75
N ARG A 147 10.68 10.33 21.34
CA ARG A 147 11.09 9.13 22.08
C ARG A 147 11.94 9.42 23.32
N GLU A 148 12.59 10.57 23.39
CA GLU A 148 13.50 10.92 24.49
C GLU A 148 12.76 11.68 25.59
N LYS A 149 11.98 12.69 25.19
CA LYS A 149 11.35 13.63 26.14
C LYS A 149 9.88 13.30 26.42
N GLY A 150 9.30 12.39 25.65
CA GLY A 150 7.85 12.17 25.62
C GLY A 150 7.10 13.34 24.97
N GLY A 151 5.84 13.11 24.60
CA GLY A 151 5.02 14.11 23.90
C GLY A 151 5.24 14.10 22.38
N THR A 152 5.04 15.25 21.72
CA THR A 152 5.15 15.37 20.26
C THR A 152 6.06 16.51 19.84
N ILE A 153 6.86 16.28 18.79
CA ILE A 153 7.69 17.28 18.13
C ILE A 153 7.15 17.63 16.75
N PRO A 154 7.21 18.92 16.36
CA PRO A 154 6.88 19.33 14.99
C PRO A 154 8.00 18.90 14.04
N VAL A 155 7.60 18.37 12.87
CA VAL A 155 8.50 18.00 11.77
C VAL A 155 7.98 18.65 10.50
N LYS A 156 8.84 19.44 9.85
CA LYS A 156 8.52 20.06 8.56
C LYS A 156 8.47 19.01 7.46
N VAL A 157 7.50 19.15 6.57
CA VAL A 157 7.33 18.31 5.38
C VAL A 157 7.73 19.13 4.16
N ASN A 158 9.02 19.03 3.83
CA ASN A 158 9.68 19.67 2.70
C ASN A 158 9.93 18.69 1.55
N MET A 159 9.93 17.38 1.84
CA MET A 159 10.10 16.33 0.85
C MET A 159 9.01 16.36 -0.23
N ASN A 160 9.32 15.81 -1.40
CA ASN A 160 8.35 15.68 -2.49
C ASN A 160 7.30 14.63 -2.12
N ILE A 161 6.03 14.91 -2.40
CA ILE A 161 4.91 14.00 -2.13
C ILE A 161 4.25 13.62 -3.45
N GLU A 162 4.36 12.34 -3.79
CA GLU A 162 3.80 11.77 -5.02
C GLU A 162 2.74 10.72 -4.70
N THR A 163 1.75 10.58 -5.58
CA THR A 163 0.76 9.50 -5.48
C THR A 163 0.80 8.68 -6.76
N CYS A 164 1.15 7.41 -6.63
CA CYS A 164 1.14 6.46 -7.74
C CYS A 164 -0.16 5.65 -7.70
N GLU A 165 -1.08 5.99 -8.59
CA GLU A 165 -2.33 5.24 -8.76
C GLU A 165 -2.09 3.90 -9.47
N GLY A 166 -2.87 2.88 -9.12
CA GLY A 166 -2.83 1.57 -9.79
C GLY A 166 -2.46 0.37 -8.90
N PHE A 167 -1.95 0.60 -7.69
CA PHE A 167 -1.51 -0.45 -6.75
C PHE A 167 -2.50 -0.75 -5.61
N SER A 168 -3.73 -0.21 -5.65
CA SER A 168 -4.61 -0.16 -4.47
C SER A 168 -5.03 -1.54 -3.92
N GLY A 169 -4.98 -2.60 -4.75
CA GLY A 169 -5.54 -3.92 -4.47
C GLY A 169 -7.07 -3.99 -4.59
N HIS A 170 -7.73 -2.83 -4.75
CA HIS A 170 -9.18 -2.73 -4.88
C HIS A 170 -9.57 -2.61 -6.35
N SER A 171 -10.65 -3.28 -6.72
CA SER A 171 -11.26 -3.10 -8.04
C SER A 171 -11.72 -1.66 -8.23
N ASP A 172 -11.38 -1.06 -9.37
CA ASP A 172 -11.93 0.22 -9.79
C ASP A 172 -13.44 0.12 -10.06
N LYS A 173 -14.11 1.27 -10.24
CA LYS A 173 -15.56 1.32 -10.53
C LYS A 173 -15.95 0.49 -11.75
N ARG A 174 -15.12 0.47 -12.80
CA ARG A 174 -15.39 -0.27 -14.05
C ARG A 174 -15.29 -1.78 -13.81
N GLN A 175 -14.28 -2.22 -13.06
CA GLN A 175 -14.07 -3.60 -12.65
C GLN A 175 -15.20 -4.09 -11.74
N LEU A 176 -15.65 -3.29 -10.76
CA LEU A 176 -16.80 -3.63 -9.91
C LEU A 176 -18.10 -3.76 -10.74
N MET A 177 -18.35 -2.85 -11.69
CA MET A 177 -19.50 -2.98 -12.60
C MET A 177 -19.42 -4.22 -13.49
N ARG A 178 -18.21 -4.57 -13.95
CA ARG A 178 -17.99 -5.80 -14.72
C ARG A 178 -18.24 -7.04 -13.88
N TYR A 179 -17.77 -7.05 -12.62
CA TYR A 179 -18.02 -8.14 -11.68
C TYR A 179 -19.52 -8.39 -11.51
N LEU A 180 -20.31 -7.36 -11.24
CA LEU A 180 -21.77 -7.49 -11.10
C LEU A 180 -22.50 -7.95 -12.37
N ARG A 181 -21.95 -7.69 -13.56
CA ARG A 181 -22.51 -8.20 -14.83
C ARG A 181 -22.16 -9.66 -15.09
N THR A 182 -21.02 -10.12 -14.60
CA THR A 182 -20.45 -11.44 -14.90
C THR A 182 -20.73 -12.48 -13.83
N ILE A 183 -21.02 -12.07 -12.59
CA ILE A 183 -21.35 -12.98 -11.50
C ILE A 183 -22.52 -13.91 -11.84
N ARG A 184 -22.38 -15.19 -11.49
CA ARG A 184 -23.39 -16.24 -11.66
C ARG A 184 -23.44 -17.11 -10.39
N PRO A 185 -24.64 -17.49 -9.91
CA PRO A 185 -25.95 -17.04 -10.36
C PRO A 185 -26.13 -15.53 -10.14
N ARG A 186 -27.02 -14.91 -10.92
CA ARG A 186 -27.25 -13.47 -10.80
C ARG A 186 -27.90 -13.17 -9.43
N PRO A 187 -27.34 -12.26 -8.62
CA PRO A 187 -27.87 -11.98 -7.29
C PRO A 187 -29.24 -11.30 -7.38
N LYS A 188 -30.09 -11.52 -6.38
CA LYS A 188 -31.36 -10.79 -6.22
C LYS A 188 -31.13 -9.42 -5.58
N ILE A 189 -30.24 -9.34 -4.60
CA ILE A 189 -29.92 -8.13 -3.82
C ILE A 189 -28.39 -7.99 -3.74
N VAL A 190 -27.89 -6.75 -3.86
CA VAL A 190 -26.49 -6.37 -3.67
C VAL A 190 -26.41 -5.42 -2.48
N LEU A 191 -25.63 -5.79 -1.46
CA LEU A 191 -25.35 -4.93 -0.32
C LEU A 191 -23.96 -4.32 -0.46
N LEU A 192 -23.87 -3.00 -0.41
CA LEU A 192 -22.61 -2.28 -0.52
C LEU A 192 -22.09 -1.94 0.87
N ASN A 193 -20.79 -2.12 1.07
CA ASN A 193 -20.08 -1.79 2.30
C ASN A 193 -18.65 -1.33 1.98
N HIS A 194 -17.85 -1.07 3.02
CA HIS A 194 -16.40 -0.81 2.94
C HIS A 194 -16.02 0.27 1.90
N GLY A 195 -16.74 1.39 1.93
CA GLY A 195 -16.46 2.57 1.12
C GLY A 195 -17.03 3.82 1.76
N ASP A 196 -16.54 4.99 1.32
CA ASP A 196 -17.07 6.27 1.80
C ASP A 196 -18.59 6.33 1.58
N PRO A 197 -19.41 6.79 2.55
CA PRO A 197 -20.87 6.72 2.46
C PRO A 197 -21.43 7.28 1.16
N GLN A 198 -20.94 8.45 0.74
CA GLN A 198 -21.34 9.10 -0.50
C GLN A 198 -20.98 8.27 -1.75
N LYS A 199 -19.82 7.61 -1.76
CA LYS A 199 -19.39 6.75 -2.87
C LYS A 199 -20.23 5.48 -2.95
N CYS A 200 -20.56 4.88 -1.81
CA CYS A 200 -21.45 3.72 -1.74
C CYS A 200 -22.84 4.07 -2.30
N GLU A 201 -23.44 5.18 -1.87
CA GLU A 201 -24.75 5.62 -2.37
C GLU A 201 -24.74 5.91 -3.89
N GLN A 202 -23.71 6.62 -4.36
CA GLN A 202 -23.54 6.86 -5.79
C GLN A 202 -23.37 5.55 -6.57
N PHE A 203 -22.62 4.59 -6.04
CA PHE A 203 -22.41 3.30 -6.69
C PHE A 203 -23.68 2.44 -6.69
N ALA A 204 -24.45 2.43 -5.60
CA ALA A 204 -25.76 1.76 -5.54
C ALA A 204 -26.73 2.31 -6.59
N ASN A 205 -26.77 3.63 -6.76
CA ASN A 205 -27.57 4.27 -7.82
C ASN A 205 -27.12 3.84 -9.23
N ASP A 206 -25.80 3.75 -9.46
CA ASP A 206 -25.27 3.25 -10.72
C ASP A 206 -25.63 1.77 -10.98
N ILE A 207 -25.60 0.92 -9.95
CA ILE A 207 -25.99 -0.48 -10.05
C ILE A 207 -27.49 -0.60 -10.41
N ARG A 208 -28.36 0.10 -9.68
CA ARG A 208 -29.81 0.11 -9.93
C ARG A 208 -30.12 0.54 -11.37
N ARG A 209 -29.49 1.62 -11.85
CA ARG A 209 -29.71 2.17 -13.18
C ARG A 209 -29.11 1.34 -14.31
N LYS A 210 -27.85 0.92 -14.19
CA LYS A 210 -27.07 0.36 -15.31
C LYS A 210 -27.01 -1.17 -15.30
N VAL A 211 -27.09 -1.79 -14.14
CA VAL A 211 -27.06 -3.25 -13.99
C VAL A 211 -28.46 -3.81 -13.72
N ARG A 212 -29.41 -2.99 -13.27
CA ARG A 212 -30.79 -3.39 -12.93
C ARG A 212 -30.83 -4.47 -11.84
N LEU A 213 -30.10 -4.24 -10.76
CA LEU A 213 -30.11 -5.05 -9.54
C LEU A 213 -30.62 -4.19 -8.38
N ASP A 214 -31.33 -4.81 -7.42
CA ASP A 214 -31.62 -4.17 -6.14
C ASP A 214 -30.29 -3.98 -5.39
N ALA A 215 -29.90 -2.73 -5.18
CA ALA A 215 -28.66 -2.37 -4.51
C ALA A 215 -28.99 -1.48 -3.30
N ARG A 216 -28.45 -1.87 -2.14
CA ARG A 216 -28.70 -1.22 -0.85
C ARG A 216 -27.37 -0.91 -0.15
N VAL A 217 -27.36 0.18 0.59
CA VAL A 217 -26.21 0.63 1.38
C VAL A 217 -26.61 0.61 2.84
N PRO A 218 -26.53 -0.55 3.53
CA PRO A 218 -26.88 -0.62 4.93
C PRO A 218 -25.98 0.29 5.78
N SER A 219 -26.58 0.92 6.78
CA SER A 219 -25.85 1.61 7.83
C SER A 219 -25.27 0.62 8.85
N ASN A 220 -24.23 1.02 9.58
CA ASN A 220 -23.78 0.25 10.74
C ASN A 220 -24.95 0.06 11.71
N LEU A 221 -25.12 -1.16 12.22
CA LEU A 221 -26.24 -1.60 13.08
C LEU A 221 -27.60 -1.74 12.39
N GLU A 222 -27.70 -1.48 11.09
CA GLU A 222 -28.90 -1.80 10.33
C GLU A 222 -29.02 -3.31 10.10
N THR A 223 -30.24 -3.85 10.20
CA THR A 223 -30.52 -5.26 9.94
C THR A 223 -31.30 -5.41 8.64
N ILE A 224 -30.79 -6.20 7.70
CA ILE A 224 -31.47 -6.54 6.46
C ILE A 224 -32.00 -7.96 6.53
N ARG A 225 -33.30 -8.13 6.29
CA ARG A 225 -33.95 -9.43 6.15
C ARG A 225 -33.87 -9.91 4.70
N PHE A 226 -33.29 -11.08 4.48
CA PHE A 226 -33.38 -11.80 3.21
C PHE A 226 -34.65 -12.65 3.22
N MET A 227 -35.49 -12.50 2.19
CA MET A 227 -36.69 -13.33 1.97
C MET A 227 -36.50 -14.17 0.70
#